data_AF-A0A135UT24-F1
#
_entry.id   AF-A0A135UT24-F1
#
_cell.length_a   1.000
_cell.length_b   1.000
_cell.length_c   1.000
_cell.angle_alpha   90.00
_cell.angle_beta   90.00
_cell.angle_gamma   90.00
#
_symmetry.space_group_name_H-M   'P 1'
#
loop_
_entity.id
_entity.type
_entity.pdbx_description
1 polymer ?
#
loop_
_entity_poly.entity_id
_entity_poly.type
_entity_poly.pdbx_seq_one_letter_code
_entity_poly.pdbx_strand_id
1 'polypeptide(L)'
;MSIAYGIIVGTLIRLALKYYVQKKWIDSESYMLVPTAIGLFMMGTSGAIGTDDLLSCFVAGSALNWDGEYLAEAQKRLDEVNARIDFLLNFGGFIYLGTIIPWSDFSSDVTGISLGRPLALGALVLVFRRIPAVLLTYKLMPNTIKDWKEALFMGYFGPIGVGAAFYVEHARHLFPKLAEAEGDSEVVDMLRAIGPVLYWLVLFSIIVHGVSIPILNVIYGYMGVQLVQEDAMAIRRRSVRVPPPSNAVEGDKETYIAFNRFSRPNMSTETLSHMGDDNSSVGDEKVRHSDLESGLQEARQNAKLSPRRSFNLP
;
A
#
# COMPACT_ATOMS: atom_id res chain seq x y z
N MET A 1 9.95 -13.30 21.73
CA MET A 1 11.00 -12.27 21.98
C MET A 1 10.87 -11.09 21.02
N SER A 2 10.71 -11.34 19.72
CA SER A 2 10.47 -10.33 18.67
C SER A 2 9.43 -9.25 19.01
N ILE A 3 8.25 -9.64 19.51
CA ILE A 3 7.19 -8.68 19.90
C ILE A 3 7.67 -7.73 21.00
N ALA A 4 8.23 -8.26 22.09
CA ALA A 4 8.73 -7.43 23.19
C ALA A 4 9.86 -6.51 22.72
N TYR A 5 10.77 -7.04 21.89
CA TYR A 5 11.86 -6.27 21.30
C TYR A 5 11.35 -5.10 20.44
N GLY A 6 10.41 -5.37 19.52
CA GLY A 6 9.78 -4.35 18.69
C GLY A 6 9.04 -3.29 19.49
N ILE A 7 8.30 -3.68 20.54
CA ILE A 7 7.62 -2.72 21.43
C ILE A 7 8.66 -1.82 22.11
N ILE A 8 9.70 -2.39 22.71
CA ILE A 8 10.72 -1.61 23.43
C ILE A 8 11.41 -0.64 22.48
N VAL A 9 11.92 -1.11 21.35
CA VAL A 9 12.66 -0.26 20.41
C VAL A 9 11.74 0.80 19.77
N GLY A 10 10.57 0.41 19.29
CA GLY A 10 9.62 1.33 18.66
C GLY A 10 9.11 2.41 19.62
N THR A 11 8.84 2.06 20.88
CA THR A 11 8.44 3.06 21.90
C THR A 11 9.57 4.00 22.29
N LEU A 12 10.81 3.50 22.41
CA LEU A 12 11.98 4.34 22.68
C LEU A 12 12.20 5.36 21.56
N ILE A 13 12.11 4.93 20.30
CA ILE A 13 12.30 5.81 19.15
C ILE A 13 11.16 6.84 19.07
N ARG A 14 9.91 6.43 19.31
CA ARG A 14 8.78 7.36 19.38
C ARG A 14 9.01 8.47 20.41
N LEU A 15 9.43 8.10 21.63
CA LEU A 15 9.72 9.06 22.70
C LEU A 15 10.87 10.00 22.32
N ALA A 16 11.94 9.45 21.74
CA ALA A 16 13.08 10.23 21.27
C ALA A 16 12.66 11.24 20.19
N LEU A 17 11.92 10.81 19.17
CA LEU A 17 11.43 11.69 18.10
C LEU A 17 10.55 12.79 18.66
N LYS A 18 9.62 12.47 19.55
CA LYS A 18 8.76 13.47 20.20
C LYS A 18 9.58 14.53 20.92
N TYR A 19 10.58 14.11 21.69
CA TYR A 19 11.48 15.02 22.40
C TYR A 19 12.28 15.92 21.46
N TYR A 20 12.89 15.36 20.41
CA TYR A 20 13.73 16.11 19.49
C TYR A 20 12.95 17.02 18.53
N VAL A 21 11.73 16.64 18.14
CA VAL A 21 10.83 17.50 17.35
C VAL A 21 10.39 18.70 18.17
N GLN A 22 10.06 18.52 19.46
CA GLN A 22 9.72 19.63 20.35
C GLN A 22 10.89 20.62 20.51
N LYS A 23 12.12 20.12 20.51
CA LYS A 23 13.34 20.94 20.58
C LYS A 23 13.76 21.54 19.23
N LYS A 24 13.05 21.24 18.14
CA LYS A 24 13.38 21.64 16.76
C LYS A 24 14.80 21.21 16.34
N TRP A 25 15.25 20.04 16.79
CA TRP A 25 16.57 19.49 16.42
C TRP A 25 16.54 18.63 15.17
N ILE A 26 15.34 18.23 14.70
CA ILE A 26 15.17 17.36 13.55
C ILE A 26 14.58 18.15 12.38
N ASP A 27 15.34 18.21 11.29
CA ASP A 27 14.90 18.75 10.02
C ASP A 27 13.83 17.87 9.36
N SER A 28 13.06 18.46 8.44
CA SER A 28 11.98 17.76 7.73
C SER A 28 12.48 16.53 6.96
N GLU A 29 13.62 16.63 6.28
CA GLU A 29 14.19 15.55 5.47
C GLU A 29 14.62 14.35 6.34
N SER A 30 15.32 14.62 7.44
CA SER A 30 15.75 13.59 8.39
C SER A 30 14.57 12.87 9.05
N TYR A 31 13.45 13.58 9.26
CA TYR A 31 12.24 12.99 9.83
C TYR A 31 11.58 11.95 8.90
N MET A 32 11.62 12.20 7.59
CA MET A 32 11.06 11.30 6.58
C MET A 32 11.87 10.01 6.46
N LEU A 33 13.18 10.03 6.72
CA LEU A 33 14.03 8.84 6.64
C LEU A 33 13.89 7.89 7.83
N VAL A 34 13.17 8.31 8.88
CA VAL A 34 13.03 7.55 10.13
C VAL A 34 12.50 6.13 9.89
N PRO A 35 11.39 5.87 9.17
CA PRO A 35 10.87 4.51 9.03
C PRO A 35 11.84 3.59 8.32
N THR A 36 12.54 4.08 7.29
CA THR A 36 13.59 3.33 6.61
C THR A 36 14.74 2.99 7.56
N ALA A 37 15.20 3.97 8.35
CA ALA A 37 16.27 3.77 9.32
C ALA A 37 15.89 2.75 10.40
N ILE A 38 14.66 2.83 10.92
CA ILE A 38 14.13 1.87 11.90
C ILE A 38 14.01 0.48 11.28
N GLY A 39 13.51 0.38 10.05
CA GLY A 39 13.41 -0.89 9.35
C GLY A 39 14.77 -1.59 9.20
N LEU A 40 15.77 -0.87 8.71
CA LEU A 40 17.14 -1.38 8.56
C LEU A 40 17.78 -1.72 9.91
N PHE A 41 17.58 -0.87 10.92
CA PHE A 41 18.07 -1.12 12.28
C PHE A 41 17.47 -2.39 12.86
N MET A 42 16.13 -2.53 12.82
CA MET A 42 15.40 -3.68 13.32
C MET A 42 15.78 -4.96 12.58
N MET A 43 15.93 -4.91 11.26
CA MET A 43 16.38 -6.05 10.45
C MET A 43 17.76 -6.54 10.91
N GLY A 44 18.72 -5.63 11.05
CA GLY A 44 20.09 -5.98 11.45
C GLY A 44 20.20 -6.49 12.89
N THR A 45 19.55 -5.82 13.84
CA THR A 45 19.62 -6.22 15.25
C THR A 45 18.81 -7.47 15.56
N SER A 46 17.66 -7.66 14.91
CA SER A 46 16.87 -8.89 15.09
C SER A 46 17.62 -10.11 14.59
N GLY A 47 18.31 -9.99 13.45
CA GLY A 47 19.21 -11.02 12.95
C GLY A 47 20.37 -11.33 13.90
N ALA A 48 20.97 -10.31 14.52
CA ALA A 48 22.05 -10.49 15.50
C ALA A 48 21.58 -11.16 16.81
N ILE A 49 20.34 -10.89 17.24
CA ILE A 49 19.72 -11.49 18.43
C ILE A 49 19.19 -12.91 18.12
N GLY A 50 19.03 -13.27 16.84
CA GLY A 50 18.41 -14.52 16.42
C GLY A 50 16.89 -14.55 16.63
N THR A 51 16.23 -13.38 16.52
CA THR A 51 14.76 -13.28 16.60
C THR A 51 14.16 -12.94 15.25
N ASP A 52 12.86 -13.18 15.09
CA ASP A 52 12.11 -12.90 13.86
C ASP A 52 12.12 -11.40 13.55
N ASP A 53 12.71 -11.04 12.42
CA ASP A 53 12.92 -9.67 11.95
C ASP A 53 11.64 -9.02 11.43
N LEU A 54 10.84 -9.75 10.64
CA LEU A 54 9.58 -9.27 10.08
C LEU A 54 8.58 -8.85 11.16
N LEU A 55 8.34 -9.71 12.15
CA LEU A 55 7.42 -9.44 13.25
C LEU A 55 7.97 -8.33 14.15
N SER A 56 9.27 -8.33 14.44
CA SER A 56 9.90 -7.27 15.23
C SER A 56 9.76 -5.91 14.56
N CYS A 57 10.03 -5.82 13.25
CA CYS A 57 9.91 -4.60 12.47
C CYS A 57 8.46 -4.11 12.40
N PHE A 58 7.49 -5.01 12.16
CA PHE A 58 6.07 -4.67 12.13
C PHE A 58 5.59 -4.11 13.48
N VAL A 59 5.98 -4.75 14.57
CA VAL A 59 5.61 -4.31 15.93
C VAL A 59 6.29 -2.98 16.28
N ALA A 60 7.55 -2.77 15.88
CA ALA A 60 8.24 -1.49 16.06
C ALA A 60 7.57 -0.34 15.29
N GLY A 61 7.18 -0.56 14.03
CA GLY A 61 6.43 0.42 13.23
C GLY A 61 5.05 0.73 13.80
N SER A 62 4.37 -0.30 14.35
CA SER A 62 3.09 -0.13 15.05
C SER A 62 3.25 0.67 16.34
N ALA A 63 4.28 0.36 17.13
CA ALA A 63 4.59 1.08 18.37
C ALA A 63 5.00 2.54 18.11
N LEU A 64 5.72 2.80 17.01
CA LEU A 64 6.08 4.14 16.56
C LEU A 64 4.83 5.00 16.30
N ASN A 65 3.82 4.43 15.65
CA ASN A 65 2.60 5.12 15.24
C ASN A 65 1.47 5.08 16.28
N TRP A 66 1.71 4.51 17.46
CA TRP A 66 0.65 4.19 18.41
C TRP A 66 -0.12 5.40 18.96
N ASP A 67 0.51 6.58 19.03
CA ASP A 67 -0.15 7.84 19.42
C ASP A 67 -0.62 8.69 18.23
N GLY A 68 -0.34 8.25 16.99
CA GLY A 68 -0.68 8.97 15.75
C GLY A 68 0.09 10.29 15.54
N GLU A 69 0.94 10.71 16.47
CA GLU A 69 1.69 11.97 16.35
C GLU A 69 2.71 11.90 15.22
N TYR A 70 3.38 10.75 15.06
CA TYR A 70 4.31 10.52 13.95
C TYR A 70 3.61 10.68 12.60
N LEU A 71 2.49 9.97 12.42
CA LEU A 71 1.72 9.98 11.18
C LEU A 71 1.21 11.39 10.85
N ALA A 72 0.68 12.11 11.85
CA ALA A 72 0.19 13.47 11.65
C ALA A 72 1.30 14.44 11.25
N GLU A 73 2.50 14.28 11.80
CA GLU A 73 3.64 15.14 11.48
C GLU A 73 4.28 14.77 10.12
N ALA A 74 4.35 13.48 9.79
CA ALA A 74 4.78 13.01 8.46
C ALA A 74 3.85 13.54 7.35
N GLN A 75 2.53 13.50 7.56
CA GLN A 75 1.56 14.05 6.60
C GLN A 75 1.73 15.57 6.42
N LYS A 76 1.94 16.32 7.50
CA LYS A 76 2.20 17.77 7.42
C LYS A 76 3.47 18.12 6.65
N ARG A 77 4.47 17.23 6.70
CA ARG A 77 5.75 17.40 6.02
C ARG A 77 5.74 16.90 4.59
N LEU A 78 4.60 16.38 4.09
CA LEU A 78 4.44 15.80 2.76
C LEU A 78 5.46 14.70 2.51
N ASP A 79 5.39 13.64 3.32
CA ASP A 79 6.31 12.50 3.22
C ASP A 79 6.23 11.75 1.88
N GLU A 80 7.00 12.24 0.92
CA GLU A 80 7.17 11.61 -0.39
C GLU A 80 8.32 10.58 -0.40
N VAL A 81 9.23 10.63 0.57
CA VAL A 81 10.42 9.78 0.57
C VAL A 81 10.05 8.34 0.87
N ASN A 82 9.25 8.10 1.92
CA ASN A 82 8.81 6.74 2.24
C ASN A 82 7.96 6.13 1.11
N ALA A 83 7.12 6.92 0.46
CA ALA A 83 6.34 6.46 -0.69
C ALA A 83 7.24 6.07 -1.89
N ARG A 84 8.31 6.83 -2.16
CA ARG A 84 9.28 6.49 -3.22
C ARG A 84 10.09 5.24 -2.88
N ILE A 85 10.49 5.09 -1.62
CA ILE A 85 11.22 3.89 -1.16
C ILE A 85 10.32 2.66 -1.25
N ASP A 86 9.07 2.76 -0.79
CA ASP A 86 8.09 1.68 -0.92
C ASP A 86 7.87 1.29 -2.38
N PHE A 87 7.68 2.27 -3.27
CA PHE A 87 7.58 2.02 -4.71
C PHE A 87 8.82 1.28 -5.26
N LEU A 88 10.03 1.74 -4.92
CA LEU A 88 11.27 1.14 -5.41
C LEU A 88 11.44 -0.30 -4.92
N LEU A 89 11.18 -0.55 -3.63
CA LEU A 89 11.30 -1.87 -3.02
C LEU A 89 10.23 -2.84 -3.56
N ASN A 90 8.98 -2.39 -3.70
CA ASN A 90 7.92 -3.21 -4.27
C ASN A 90 8.19 -3.52 -5.74
N PHE A 91 8.54 -2.51 -6.54
CA PHE A 91 8.82 -2.69 -7.96
C PHE A 91 10.04 -3.62 -8.18
N GLY A 92 11.13 -3.38 -7.47
CA GLY A 92 12.31 -4.24 -7.50
C GLY A 92 12.00 -5.67 -7.04
N GLY A 93 11.25 -5.81 -5.95
CA GLY A 93 10.82 -7.11 -5.42
C GLY A 93 9.96 -7.89 -6.42
N PHE A 94 9.01 -7.25 -7.08
CA PHE A 94 8.16 -7.92 -8.07
C PHE A 94 8.90 -8.23 -9.38
N ILE A 95 9.83 -7.39 -9.82
CA ILE A 95 10.73 -7.72 -10.94
C ILE A 95 11.52 -8.97 -10.59
N TYR A 96 12.17 -8.98 -9.42
CA TYR A 96 12.94 -10.12 -8.96
C TYR A 96 12.07 -11.39 -8.88
N LEU A 97 10.90 -11.31 -8.24
CA LEU A 97 9.95 -12.42 -8.18
C LEU A 97 9.56 -12.92 -9.57
N GLY A 98 9.31 -12.02 -10.53
CA GLY A 98 8.99 -12.37 -11.91
C GLY A 98 10.11 -13.13 -12.62
N THR A 99 11.38 -12.82 -12.32
CA THR A 99 12.54 -13.48 -12.92
C THR A 99 12.78 -14.90 -12.39
N ILE A 100 12.37 -15.21 -11.16
CA ILE A 100 12.63 -16.51 -10.52
C ILE A 100 11.48 -17.51 -10.69
N ILE A 101 10.39 -17.14 -11.38
CA ILE A 101 9.22 -18.01 -11.56
C ILE A 101 9.65 -19.29 -12.32
N PRO A 102 9.42 -20.48 -11.76
CA PRO A 102 9.78 -21.75 -12.39
C PRO A 102 8.74 -22.15 -13.44
N TRP A 103 8.75 -21.49 -14.59
CA TRP A 103 7.77 -21.72 -15.67
C TRP A 103 7.72 -23.17 -16.16
N SER A 104 8.86 -23.88 -16.13
CA SER A 104 8.95 -25.31 -16.50
C SER A 104 8.16 -26.22 -15.59
N ASP A 105 8.00 -25.84 -14.32
CA ASP A 105 7.48 -26.74 -13.28
C ASP A 105 5.95 -26.66 -13.17
N PHE A 106 5.34 -25.68 -13.84
CA PHE A 106 3.88 -25.51 -13.93
C PHE A 106 3.18 -26.56 -14.80
N SER A 107 3.93 -27.28 -15.63
CA SER A 107 3.44 -28.38 -16.46
C SER A 107 4.44 -29.53 -16.41
N SER A 108 4.63 -30.10 -15.22
CA SER A 108 5.50 -31.27 -15.04
C SER A 108 4.68 -32.54 -14.81
N ASP A 109 4.93 -33.55 -15.66
CA ASP A 109 4.32 -34.87 -15.53
C ASP A 109 4.78 -35.59 -14.24
N VAL A 110 5.96 -35.22 -13.73
CA VAL A 110 6.58 -35.80 -12.51
C VAL A 110 5.79 -35.48 -11.24
N THR A 111 5.20 -34.29 -11.15
CA THR A 111 4.37 -33.89 -9.99
C THR A 111 2.87 -34.08 -10.24
N GLY A 112 2.48 -34.47 -11.46
CA GLY A 112 1.08 -34.55 -11.88
C GLY A 112 0.36 -33.20 -11.91
N ILE A 113 1.10 -32.09 -11.90
CA ILE A 113 0.52 -30.74 -12.00
C ILE A 113 0.22 -30.47 -13.48
N SER A 114 -1.05 -30.66 -13.85
CA SER A 114 -1.58 -30.16 -15.14
C SER A 114 -2.05 -28.72 -14.97
N LEU A 115 -1.90 -27.86 -15.99
CA LEU A 115 -2.30 -26.44 -15.97
C LEU A 115 -3.70 -26.16 -15.41
N GLY A 116 -4.65 -27.10 -15.59
CA GLY A 116 -6.00 -26.98 -15.05
C GLY A 116 -6.08 -27.07 -13.51
N ARG A 117 -5.18 -27.82 -12.87
CA ARG A 117 -5.17 -28.00 -11.40
C ARG A 117 -4.75 -26.74 -10.64
N PRO A 118 -3.63 -26.05 -10.98
CA PRO A 118 -3.28 -24.77 -10.37
C PRO A 118 -4.31 -23.68 -10.63
N LEU A 119 -4.97 -23.66 -11.80
CA LEU A 119 -6.07 -22.75 -12.09
C LEU A 119 -7.27 -22.98 -11.16
N ALA A 120 -7.72 -24.23 -11.05
CA ALA A 120 -8.82 -24.60 -10.16
C ALA A 120 -8.47 -24.32 -8.69
N LEU A 121 -7.25 -24.65 -8.27
CA LEU A 121 -6.74 -24.36 -6.92
C LEU A 121 -6.69 -22.85 -6.67
N GLY A 122 -6.19 -22.06 -7.62
CA GLY A 122 -6.19 -20.61 -7.54
C GLY A 122 -7.58 -20.03 -7.34
N ALA A 123 -8.55 -20.46 -8.17
CA ALA A 123 -9.94 -20.04 -8.05
C ALA A 123 -10.55 -20.43 -6.68
N LEU A 124 -10.29 -21.67 -6.23
CA LEU A 124 -10.75 -22.15 -4.93
C LEU A 124 -10.16 -21.31 -3.78
N VAL A 125 -8.86 -21.04 -3.82
CA VAL A 125 -8.16 -20.24 -2.81
C VAL A 125 -8.70 -18.81 -2.79
N LEU A 126 -8.99 -18.19 -3.95
CA LEU A 126 -9.58 -16.84 -3.98
C LEU A 126 -10.95 -16.79 -3.31
N VAL A 127 -11.79 -17.80 -3.55
CA VAL A 127 -13.15 -17.85 -2.99
C VAL A 127 -13.13 -18.22 -1.51
N PHE A 128 -12.31 -19.20 -1.10
CA PHE A 128 -12.42 -19.79 0.24
C PHE A 128 -11.41 -19.27 1.26
N ARG A 129 -10.31 -18.62 0.86
CA ARG A 129 -9.26 -18.20 1.80
C ARG A 129 -9.71 -17.10 2.77
N ARG A 130 -10.41 -16.07 2.28
CA ARG A 130 -10.76 -14.88 3.07
C ARG A 130 -12.26 -14.64 3.18
N ILE A 131 -12.99 -14.73 2.08
CA ILE A 131 -14.41 -14.37 2.02
C ILE A 131 -15.23 -15.09 3.11
N PRO A 132 -15.11 -16.43 3.32
CA PRO A 132 -15.90 -17.11 4.34
C PRO A 132 -15.53 -16.66 5.76
N ALA A 133 -14.24 -16.49 6.03
CA ALA A 133 -13.76 -16.07 7.36
C ALA A 133 -14.22 -14.64 7.70
N VAL A 134 -14.15 -13.71 6.73
CA VAL A 134 -14.61 -12.32 6.93
C VAL A 134 -16.13 -12.27 7.06
N LEU A 135 -16.90 -13.01 6.25
CA LEU A 135 -18.36 -13.08 6.37
C LEU A 135 -18.84 -13.76 7.67
N LEU A 136 -18.03 -14.63 8.27
CA LEU A 136 -18.34 -15.21 9.58
C LEU A 136 -18.03 -14.22 10.71
N THR A 137 -16.99 -13.41 10.56
CA THR A 137 -16.45 -12.56 11.64
C THR A 137 -16.85 -11.09 11.54
N TYR A 138 -17.48 -10.62 10.45
CA TYR A 138 -17.77 -9.18 10.27
C TYR A 138 -18.61 -8.59 11.41
N LYS A 139 -19.49 -9.39 12.04
CA LYS A 139 -20.28 -8.96 13.21
C LYS A 139 -19.44 -8.64 14.44
N LEU A 140 -18.20 -9.12 14.51
CA LEU A 140 -17.25 -8.79 15.58
C LEU A 140 -16.55 -7.45 15.35
N MET A 141 -16.64 -6.88 14.14
CA MET A 141 -15.99 -5.63 13.74
C MET A 141 -17.01 -4.56 13.29
N PRO A 142 -18.00 -4.21 14.13
CA PRO A 142 -19.09 -3.32 13.73
C PRO A 142 -18.63 -1.89 13.41
N ASN A 143 -17.48 -1.47 13.92
CA ASN A 143 -16.92 -0.14 13.65
C ASN A 143 -16.30 -0.03 12.25
N THR A 144 -15.97 -1.15 11.61
CA THR A 144 -15.26 -1.19 10.33
C THR A 144 -16.15 -1.68 9.19
N ILE A 145 -17.01 -2.68 9.45
CA ILE A 145 -17.85 -3.32 8.44
C ILE A 145 -19.30 -3.23 8.90
N LYS A 146 -20.12 -2.44 8.19
CA LYS A 146 -21.54 -2.24 8.50
C LYS A 146 -22.41 -3.26 7.79
N ASP A 147 -22.09 -3.53 6.53
CA ASP A 147 -22.91 -4.36 5.65
C ASP A 147 -22.20 -5.64 5.18
N TRP A 148 -23.00 -6.66 4.84
CA TRP A 148 -22.47 -7.89 4.23
C TRP A 148 -21.78 -7.64 2.88
N LYS A 149 -22.19 -6.60 2.16
CA LYS A 149 -21.56 -6.17 0.89
C LYS A 149 -20.16 -5.61 1.14
N GLU A 150 -19.99 -4.79 2.18
CA GLU A 150 -18.69 -4.29 2.62
C GLU A 150 -17.80 -5.45 3.11
N ALA A 151 -18.38 -6.41 3.83
CA ALA A 151 -17.68 -7.62 4.27
C ALA A 151 -17.17 -8.46 3.08
N LEU A 152 -18.01 -8.64 2.05
CA LEU A 152 -17.62 -9.34 0.83
C LEU A 152 -16.52 -8.59 0.08
N PHE A 153 -16.65 -7.27 -0.05
CA PHE A 153 -15.63 -6.42 -0.67
C PHE A 153 -14.29 -6.51 0.09
N MET A 154 -14.30 -6.35 1.41
CA MET A 154 -13.11 -6.47 2.25
C MET A 154 -12.49 -7.87 2.22
N GLY A 155 -13.33 -8.91 2.17
CA GLY A 155 -12.88 -10.29 2.04
C GLY A 155 -12.26 -10.61 0.68
N TYR A 156 -12.78 -9.99 -0.39
CA TYR A 156 -12.26 -10.12 -1.74
C TYR A 156 -10.92 -9.40 -1.89
N PHE A 157 -10.78 -8.16 -1.41
CA PHE A 157 -9.52 -7.42 -1.53
C PHE A 157 -8.48 -7.87 -0.51
N GLY A 158 -7.62 -8.80 -0.93
CA GLY A 158 -6.50 -9.29 -0.13
C GLY A 158 -5.57 -10.18 -0.94
N PRO A 159 -4.84 -9.62 -1.93
CA PRO A 159 -3.99 -10.42 -2.80
C PRO A 159 -2.86 -11.09 -2.01
N ILE A 160 -2.45 -12.28 -2.48
CA ILE A 160 -1.22 -12.91 -2.00
C ILE A 160 -0.04 -12.11 -2.59
N GLY A 161 0.85 -11.63 -1.73
CA GLY A 161 2.01 -10.85 -2.13
C GLY A 161 3.35 -11.54 -1.85
N VAL A 162 4.39 -10.72 -1.79
CA VAL A 162 5.80 -11.11 -1.59
C VAL A 162 6.02 -11.93 -0.30
N GLY A 163 5.22 -11.70 0.74
CA GLY A 163 5.32 -12.46 1.99
C GLY A 163 5.16 -13.98 1.80
N ALA A 164 4.33 -14.44 0.86
CA ALA A 164 4.23 -15.87 0.57
C ALA A 164 5.50 -16.43 -0.08
N ALA A 165 6.14 -15.66 -0.97
CA ALA A 165 7.41 -16.03 -1.57
C ALA A 165 8.55 -16.06 -0.53
N PHE A 166 8.56 -15.14 0.43
CA PHE A 166 9.49 -15.17 1.56
C PHE A 166 9.37 -16.50 2.34
N TYR A 167 8.14 -16.94 2.66
CA TYR A 167 7.94 -18.20 3.37
C TYR A 167 8.33 -19.43 2.55
N VAL A 168 8.23 -19.39 1.21
CA VAL A 168 8.76 -20.46 0.35
C VAL A 168 10.27 -20.59 0.51
N GLU A 169 11.00 -19.48 0.42
CA GLU A 169 12.46 -19.51 0.56
C GLU A 169 12.87 -19.85 1.99
N HIS A 170 12.16 -19.34 3.00
CA HIS A 170 12.38 -19.73 4.38
C HIS A 170 12.17 -21.24 4.59
N ALA A 171 11.10 -21.81 4.01
CA ALA A 171 10.86 -23.25 4.07
C ALA A 171 12.00 -24.04 3.39
N ARG A 172 12.51 -23.58 2.24
CA ARG A 172 13.65 -24.22 1.55
C ARG A 172 14.93 -24.24 2.38
N HIS A 173 15.11 -23.30 3.29
CA HIS A 173 16.23 -23.30 4.24
C HIS A 173 16.03 -24.24 5.43
N LEU A 174 14.78 -24.47 5.85
CA LEU A 174 14.44 -25.33 6.99
C LEU A 174 14.37 -26.81 6.61
N PHE A 175 13.91 -27.11 5.40
CA PHE A 175 13.78 -28.48 4.92
C PHE A 175 15.07 -28.98 4.25
N PRO A 176 15.37 -30.29 4.33
CA PRO A 176 16.51 -30.87 3.65
C PRO A 176 16.41 -30.64 2.14
N LYS A 177 17.57 -30.48 1.48
CA LYS A 177 17.61 -30.39 0.02
C LYS A 177 17.03 -31.67 -0.57
N LEU A 178 16.40 -31.58 -1.74
CA LEU A 178 15.79 -32.74 -2.41
C LEU A 178 16.76 -33.93 -2.59
N ALA A 179 18.07 -33.67 -2.69
CA ALA A 179 19.10 -34.69 -2.79
C ALA A 179 19.39 -35.43 -1.48
N GLU A 180 19.02 -34.86 -0.34
CA GLU A 180 19.27 -35.40 1.01
C GLU A 180 17.99 -35.99 1.63
N ALA A 181 16.82 -35.73 1.05
CA ALA A 181 15.52 -36.23 1.48
C ALA A 181 15.26 -37.70 1.07
N GLU A 182 16.31 -38.52 0.99
CA GLU A 182 16.22 -39.93 0.60
C GLU A 182 15.45 -40.74 1.68
N GLY A 183 14.21 -41.13 1.37
CA GLY A 183 13.47 -42.12 2.15
C GLY A 183 11.96 -41.92 2.24
N ASP A 184 11.47 -40.69 2.05
CA ASP A 184 10.04 -40.37 2.13
C ASP A 184 9.54 -39.71 0.84
N SER A 185 8.82 -40.48 0.03
CA SER A 185 8.24 -40.01 -1.23
C SER A 185 7.26 -38.86 -1.03
N GLU A 186 6.53 -38.81 0.10
CA GLU A 186 5.55 -37.76 0.36
C GLU A 186 6.23 -36.42 0.63
N VAL A 187 7.32 -36.43 1.41
CA VAL A 187 8.11 -35.22 1.71
C VAL A 187 8.77 -34.68 0.44
N VAL A 188 9.31 -35.57 -0.39
CA VAL A 188 9.94 -35.19 -1.65
C VAL A 188 8.92 -34.58 -2.61
N ASP A 189 7.72 -35.16 -2.73
CA ASP A 189 6.68 -34.63 -3.60
C ASP A 189 6.11 -33.30 -3.08
N MET A 190 5.95 -33.14 -1.76
CA MET A 190 5.60 -31.86 -1.14
C MET A 190 6.64 -30.77 -1.46
N LEU A 191 7.94 -31.08 -1.31
CA LEU A 191 9.03 -30.14 -1.59
C LEU A 191 9.11 -29.75 -3.07
N ARG A 192 8.77 -30.67 -3.99
CA ARG A 192 8.64 -30.35 -5.42
C ARG A 192 7.43 -29.45 -5.71
N ALA A 193 6.31 -29.67 -5.03
CA ALA A 193 5.07 -28.97 -5.31
C ALA A 193 4.99 -27.56 -4.69
N ILE A 194 5.58 -27.35 -3.50
CA ILE A 194 5.38 -26.11 -2.71
C ILE A 194 5.79 -24.84 -3.46
N GLY A 195 6.93 -24.88 -4.17
CA GLY A 195 7.43 -23.74 -4.93
C GLY A 195 6.48 -23.38 -6.09
N PRO A 196 6.32 -24.25 -7.09
CA PRO A 196 5.47 -23.99 -8.25
C PRO A 196 4.03 -23.61 -7.85
N VAL A 197 3.44 -24.29 -6.86
CA VAL A 197 2.08 -23.98 -6.42
C VAL A 197 1.99 -22.58 -5.81
N LEU A 198 2.91 -22.20 -4.92
CA LEU A 198 2.85 -20.89 -4.28
C LEU A 198 3.18 -19.75 -5.25
N TYR A 199 4.17 -19.92 -6.13
CA TYR A 199 4.45 -18.94 -7.19
C TYR A 199 3.25 -18.75 -8.12
N TRP A 200 2.57 -19.85 -8.49
CA TRP A 200 1.34 -19.77 -9.28
C TRP A 200 0.21 -19.05 -8.54
N LEU A 201 -0.01 -19.37 -7.25
CA LEU A 201 -1.04 -18.72 -6.44
C LEU A 201 -0.79 -17.21 -6.27
N VAL A 202 0.47 -16.80 -6.10
CA VAL A 202 0.86 -15.38 -6.04
C VAL A 202 0.55 -14.71 -7.38
N LEU A 203 1.03 -15.27 -8.49
CA LEU A 203 0.79 -14.71 -9.83
C LEU A 203 -0.70 -14.59 -10.14
N PHE A 204 -1.46 -15.69 -9.97
CA PHE A 204 -2.89 -15.73 -10.22
C PHE A 204 -3.65 -14.73 -9.34
N SER A 205 -3.29 -14.64 -8.06
CA SER A 205 -3.91 -13.69 -7.13
C SER A 205 -3.63 -12.25 -7.55
N ILE A 206 -2.40 -11.90 -7.91
CA ILE A 206 -2.05 -10.52 -8.32
C ILE A 206 -2.81 -10.14 -9.58
N ILE A 207 -2.89 -11.03 -10.57
CA ILE A 207 -3.62 -10.78 -11.82
C ILE A 207 -5.11 -10.58 -11.55
N VAL A 208 -5.76 -11.51 -10.83
CA VAL A 208 -7.21 -11.43 -10.61
C VAL A 208 -7.59 -10.19 -9.81
N HIS A 209 -6.89 -9.88 -8.72
CA HIS A 209 -7.19 -8.69 -7.92
C HIS A 209 -6.78 -7.40 -8.64
N GLY A 210 -5.63 -7.40 -9.33
CA GLY A 210 -5.15 -6.22 -10.06
C GLY A 210 -6.09 -5.82 -11.20
N VAL A 211 -6.64 -6.80 -11.91
CA VAL A 211 -7.62 -6.58 -12.99
C VAL A 211 -9.03 -6.30 -12.46
N SER A 212 -9.36 -6.73 -11.23
CA SER A 212 -10.68 -6.50 -10.65
C SER A 212 -11.01 -5.01 -10.45
N ILE A 213 -10.03 -4.19 -10.04
CA ILE A 213 -10.22 -2.76 -9.78
C ILE A 213 -10.65 -2.00 -11.05
N PRO A 214 -9.92 -2.07 -12.19
CA PRO A 214 -10.34 -1.38 -13.39
C PRO A 214 -11.67 -1.92 -13.93
N ILE A 215 -11.94 -3.23 -13.82
CA ILE A 215 -13.23 -3.81 -14.22
C ILE A 215 -14.38 -3.23 -13.38
N LEU A 216 -14.22 -3.19 -12.05
CA LEU A 216 -15.23 -2.62 -11.16
C LEU A 216 -15.46 -1.13 -11.44
N ASN A 217 -14.38 -0.37 -11.71
CA ASN A 217 -14.49 1.03 -12.08
C ASN A 217 -15.29 1.22 -13.38
N VAL A 218 -15.04 0.38 -14.40
CA VAL A 218 -15.81 0.41 -15.65
C VAL A 218 -17.29 0.09 -15.40
N ILE A 219 -17.58 -0.95 -14.61
CA ILE A 219 -18.95 -1.34 -14.26
C ILE A 219 -19.66 -0.21 -13.51
N TYR A 220 -19.02 0.40 -12.51
CA TYR A 220 -19.60 1.51 -11.76
C TYR A 220 -19.78 2.76 -12.60
N GLY A 221 -18.88 3.02 -13.55
CA GLY A 221 -19.05 4.06 -14.56
C GLY A 221 -20.31 3.84 -15.41
N TYR A 222 -20.55 2.61 -15.88
CA TYR A 222 -21.78 2.25 -16.60
C TYR A 222 -23.03 2.35 -15.73
N MET A 223 -22.93 2.05 -14.43
CA MET A 223 -24.05 2.13 -13.48
C MET A 223 -24.30 3.57 -12.97
N GLY A 224 -23.49 4.55 -13.37
CA GLY A 224 -23.64 5.94 -12.94
C GLY A 224 -23.41 6.16 -11.44
N VAL A 225 -22.65 5.27 -10.79
CA VAL A 225 -22.32 5.40 -9.36
C VAL A 225 -21.35 6.57 -9.19
N GLN A 226 -21.72 7.54 -8.37
CA GLN A 226 -20.82 8.65 -8.05
C GLN A 226 -19.62 8.10 -7.28
N LEU A 227 -18.42 8.40 -7.78
CA LEU A 227 -17.17 8.07 -7.10
C LEU A 227 -17.12 8.83 -5.77
N VAL A 228 -16.75 8.15 -4.69
CA VAL A 228 -16.47 8.81 -3.40
C VAL A 228 -15.27 9.73 -3.64
N GLN A 229 -15.51 11.04 -3.57
CA GLN A 229 -14.48 12.06 -3.66
C GLN A 229 -13.92 12.28 -2.26
N GLU A 230 -12.62 12.06 -2.05
CA GLU A 230 -12.00 12.42 -0.77
C GLU A 230 -11.77 13.94 -0.69
N ASP A 231 -12.11 14.47 0.49
CA ASP A 231 -12.26 15.87 0.86
C ASP A 231 -11.24 16.83 0.25
N ALA A 232 -11.75 17.92 -0.33
CA ALA A 232 -10.97 19.09 -0.63
C ALA A 232 -10.42 19.72 0.67
N MET A 233 -9.10 19.71 0.84
CA MET A 233 -8.42 20.31 2.00
C MET A 233 -7.97 21.74 1.69
N ALA A 234 -8.43 22.70 2.49
CA ALA A 234 -7.95 24.08 2.41
C ALA A 234 -6.56 24.21 3.07
N ILE A 235 -5.52 24.39 2.27
CA ILE A 235 -4.15 24.67 2.71
C ILE A 235 -3.92 26.17 2.72
N ARG A 236 -3.43 26.72 3.83
CA ARG A 236 -3.10 28.16 3.91
C ARG A 236 -1.83 28.47 3.10
N ARG A 237 -1.91 29.49 2.24
CA ARG A 237 -0.75 30.09 1.56
C ARG A 237 0.21 30.65 2.59
N ARG A 238 1.46 30.17 2.61
CA ARG A 238 2.52 30.75 3.46
C ARG A 238 3.08 32.06 2.87
N SER A 239 2.92 32.28 1.56
CA SER A 239 3.30 33.51 0.87
C SER A 239 2.52 33.65 -0.44
N VAL A 240 2.25 34.90 -0.84
CA VAL A 240 1.50 35.26 -2.06
C VAL A 240 2.19 34.79 -3.35
N ARG A 241 3.51 34.56 -3.31
CA ARG A 241 4.31 34.14 -4.48
C ARG A 241 4.59 32.64 -4.56
N VAL A 242 4.11 31.85 -3.60
CA VAL A 242 4.34 30.40 -3.60
C VAL A 242 3.41 29.79 -4.64
N PRO A 243 3.90 29.06 -5.67
CA PRO A 243 3.01 28.42 -6.62
C PRO A 243 2.11 27.38 -5.93
N PRO A 244 0.87 27.17 -6.40
CA PRO A 244 0.03 26.08 -5.89
C PRO A 244 0.72 24.73 -6.12
N PRO A 245 0.59 23.76 -5.21
CA PRO A 245 0.98 22.38 -5.48
C PRO A 245 0.16 21.83 -6.66
N SER A 246 0.73 20.88 -7.40
CA SER A 246 0.18 20.37 -8.67
C SER A 246 -1.23 19.77 -8.56
N ASN A 247 -1.65 19.39 -7.35
CA ASN A 247 -2.97 18.85 -7.02
C ASN A 247 -3.91 19.85 -6.33
N ALA A 248 -3.60 21.16 -6.38
CA ALA A 248 -4.42 22.19 -5.77
C ALA A 248 -4.90 23.25 -6.76
N VAL A 249 -6.12 23.74 -6.51
CA VAL A 249 -6.67 24.90 -7.21
C VAL A 249 -6.61 26.12 -6.30
N GLU A 250 -6.43 27.30 -6.88
CA GLU A 250 -6.47 28.55 -6.16
C GLU A 250 -7.87 28.76 -5.53
N GLY A 251 -7.91 28.87 -4.19
CA GLY A 251 -9.12 29.20 -3.45
C GLY A 251 -9.26 30.72 -3.31
N ASP A 252 -9.14 31.21 -2.08
CA ASP A 252 -9.13 32.65 -1.79
C ASP A 252 -7.68 33.20 -1.77
N LYS A 253 -7.49 34.51 -1.61
CA LYS A 253 -6.17 35.18 -1.56
C LYS A 253 -5.18 34.55 -0.57
N GLU A 254 -5.67 33.85 0.45
CA GLU A 254 -4.87 33.21 1.49
C GLU A 254 -4.88 31.67 1.44
N THR A 255 -5.61 31.03 0.52
CA THR A 255 -5.79 29.56 0.54
C THR A 255 -5.59 28.89 -0.82
N TYR A 256 -5.07 27.67 -0.76
CA TYR A 256 -5.12 26.68 -1.83
C TYR A 256 -6.14 25.62 -1.42
N ILE A 257 -6.91 25.13 -2.39
CA ILE A 257 -7.78 23.98 -2.19
C ILE A 257 -7.03 22.80 -2.79
N ALA A 258 -6.36 22.04 -1.94
CA ALA A 258 -5.68 20.83 -2.34
C ALA A 258 -6.68 19.68 -2.34
N PHE A 259 -6.80 19.02 -3.49
CA PHE A 259 -7.56 17.79 -3.56
C PHE A 259 -6.63 16.67 -3.11
N ASN A 260 -7.05 15.86 -2.13
CA ASN A 260 -6.30 14.70 -1.68
C ASN A 260 -6.38 13.55 -2.70
N ARG A 261 -6.24 13.87 -3.99
CA ARG A 261 -6.10 12.92 -5.07
C ARG A 261 -4.68 12.38 -5.01
N PHE A 262 -4.51 11.20 -4.42
CA PHE A 262 -3.36 10.36 -4.69
C PHE A 262 -3.18 10.24 -6.21
N SER A 263 -2.04 10.74 -6.70
CA SER A 263 -1.38 10.38 -7.96
C SER A 263 -2.28 9.71 -9.02
N ARG A 264 -2.87 10.52 -9.90
CA ARG A 264 -2.80 10.16 -11.32
C ARG A 264 -1.45 10.68 -11.82
N PRO A 265 -0.52 9.85 -12.31
CA PRO A 265 0.36 10.35 -13.36
C PRO A 265 -0.56 10.77 -14.51
N ASN A 266 -0.28 11.92 -15.12
CA ASN A 266 -1.02 12.40 -16.29
C ASN A 266 -0.93 11.35 -17.42
N MET A 267 -1.85 10.39 -17.46
CA MET A 267 -2.00 9.43 -18.54
C MET A 267 -3.02 10.01 -19.52
N SER A 268 -2.55 10.92 -20.36
CA SER A 268 -3.23 11.32 -21.60
C SER A 268 -2.21 11.82 -22.62
N THR A 269 -1.22 10.99 -22.97
CA THR A 269 -0.35 11.26 -24.14
C THR A 269 -0.13 10.05 -25.06
N GLU A 270 -0.65 8.85 -24.77
CA GLU A 270 -0.35 7.66 -25.59
C GLU A 270 -1.49 7.17 -26.52
N THR A 271 -2.60 7.90 -26.67
CA THR A 271 -3.70 7.46 -27.56
C THR A 271 -3.87 8.26 -28.85
N LEU A 272 -2.93 9.13 -29.25
CA LEU A 272 -2.96 9.71 -30.61
C LEU A 272 -1.58 9.61 -31.28
N SER A 273 -1.56 8.71 -32.25
CA SER A 273 -0.54 8.44 -33.24
C SER A 273 -0.04 9.66 -34.01
N HIS A 274 1.22 9.58 -34.45
CA HIS A 274 1.77 10.02 -35.74
C HIS A 274 1.03 11.09 -36.57
N MET A 275 1.87 11.98 -37.11
CA MET A 275 1.71 12.86 -38.29
C MET A 275 1.11 14.25 -38.07
N GLY A 276 1.89 15.23 -38.54
CA GLY A 276 1.38 16.46 -39.12
C GLY A 276 1.60 17.70 -38.26
N ASP A 277 2.37 18.63 -38.80
CA ASP A 277 2.26 20.06 -38.48
C ASP A 277 0.79 20.46 -38.33
N ASP A 278 0.43 21.11 -37.22
CA ASP A 278 -0.40 22.32 -37.26
C ASP A 278 -0.59 22.93 -35.85
N ASN A 279 -0.55 24.26 -35.84
CA ASN A 279 -0.89 25.14 -34.71
C ASN A 279 -2.16 24.68 -33.99
N SER A 280 -2.03 24.16 -32.76
CA SER A 280 -3.12 24.20 -31.78
C SER A 280 -2.59 24.20 -30.35
N SER A 281 -3.06 25.17 -29.58
CA SER A 281 -2.83 25.35 -28.16
C SER A 281 -3.21 24.10 -27.36
N VAL A 282 -2.23 23.56 -26.63
CA VAL A 282 -2.42 22.48 -25.65
C VAL A 282 -3.51 22.90 -24.66
N GLY A 283 -4.65 22.21 -24.73
CA GLY A 283 -5.79 22.45 -23.85
C GLY A 283 -5.50 21.92 -22.45
N ASP A 284 -5.52 22.83 -21.47
CA ASP A 284 -5.77 22.51 -20.06
C ASP A 284 -7.00 21.60 -19.99
N GLU A 285 -6.85 20.37 -19.49
CA GLU A 285 -7.97 19.57 -19.04
C GLU A 285 -8.52 20.21 -17.76
N LYS A 286 -9.30 21.28 -17.95
CA LYS A 286 -9.94 22.05 -16.88
C LYS A 286 -10.80 21.11 -16.04
N VAL A 287 -10.53 21.09 -14.74
CA VAL A 287 -11.46 20.60 -13.71
C VAL A 287 -12.87 21.12 -14.06
N ARG A 288 -13.84 20.21 -14.23
CA ARG A 288 -15.21 20.61 -14.59
C ARG A 288 -15.72 21.60 -13.54
N HIS A 289 -16.35 22.70 -13.99
CA HIS A 289 -16.85 23.76 -13.12
C HIS A 289 -17.76 23.25 -11.98
N SER A 290 -18.52 22.17 -12.22
CA SER A 290 -19.34 21.51 -11.20
C SER A 290 -18.53 20.93 -10.04
N ASP A 291 -17.37 20.34 -10.36
CA ASP A 291 -16.49 19.68 -9.39
C ASP A 291 -15.68 20.71 -8.60
N LEU A 292 -15.45 21.88 -9.20
CA LEU A 292 -14.82 23.02 -8.55
C LEU A 292 -15.78 23.65 -7.51
N GLU A 293 -17.04 23.88 -7.87
CA GLU A 293 -18.03 24.45 -6.96
C GLU A 293 -18.36 23.51 -5.79
N SER A 294 -18.48 22.21 -6.04
CA SER A 294 -18.67 21.22 -4.97
C SER A 294 -17.46 21.17 -4.03
N GLY A 295 -16.24 21.10 -4.59
CA GLY A 295 -15.00 21.14 -3.81
C GLY A 295 -14.81 22.45 -3.04
N LEU A 296 -15.25 23.59 -3.58
CA LEU A 296 -15.27 24.88 -2.90
C LEU A 296 -16.25 24.91 -1.71
N GLN A 297 -17.43 24.31 -1.88
CA GLN A 297 -18.43 24.22 -0.81
C GLN A 297 -17.96 23.30 0.32
N GLU A 298 -17.39 22.15 -0.03
CA GLU A 298 -16.85 21.16 0.90
C GLU A 298 -15.63 21.70 1.64
N ALA A 299 -14.68 22.35 0.95
CA ALA A 299 -13.56 23.03 1.57
C ALA A 299 -14.00 24.15 2.54
N ARG A 300 -15.06 24.90 2.21
CA ARG A 300 -15.65 25.91 3.11
C ARG A 300 -16.31 25.27 4.34
N GLN A 301 -16.91 24.09 4.20
CA GLN A 301 -17.51 23.35 5.30
C GLN A 301 -16.43 22.76 6.22
N ASN A 302 -15.39 22.16 5.65
CA ASN A 302 -14.23 21.63 6.36
C ASN A 302 -13.43 22.74 7.08
N ALA A 303 -13.30 23.92 6.47
CA ALA A 303 -12.70 25.09 7.11
C ALA A 303 -13.49 25.63 8.32
N LYS A 304 -14.82 25.40 8.38
CA LYS A 304 -15.65 25.75 9.55
C LYS A 304 -15.54 24.74 10.69
N LEU A 305 -15.23 23.47 10.38
CA LEU A 305 -15.07 22.38 11.35
C LEU A 305 -13.68 22.38 12.02
N SER A 306 -12.68 23.01 11.40
CA SER A 306 -11.36 23.20 12.00
C SER A 306 -11.43 24.20 13.16
N PRO A 307 -11.04 23.83 14.39
CA PRO A 307 -11.07 24.77 15.52
C PRO A 307 -10.12 25.94 15.23
N ARG A 308 -10.70 27.12 15.01
CA ARG A 308 -9.99 28.40 14.94
C ARG A 308 -9.23 28.62 16.25
N ARG A 309 -7.99 28.11 16.36
CA ARG A 309 -7.04 28.60 17.36
C ARG A 309 -6.64 30.02 16.95
N SER A 310 -7.38 31.01 17.44
CA SER A 310 -6.91 32.38 17.50
C SER A 310 -5.69 32.42 18.41
N PHE A 311 -4.50 32.43 17.82
CA PHE A 311 -3.30 32.85 18.55
C PHE A 311 -3.41 34.37 18.72
N ASN A 312 -3.91 34.81 19.88
CA ASN A 312 -3.62 36.14 20.37
C ASN A 312 -2.15 36.12 20.81
N LEU A 313 -1.30 36.73 19.99
CA LEU A 313 0.06 37.10 20.35
C LEU A 313 0.00 38.30 21.30
N PRO A 314 0.71 38.29 22.44
CA PRO A 314 1.41 39.49 22.88
C PRO A 314 2.67 39.74 22.03
#